data_AF-A0A9D7IJM9-F1
#
_entry.id   AF-A0A9D7IJM9-F1
#
_cell.length_a   1.000
_cell.length_b   1.000
_cell.length_c   1.000
_cell.angle_alpha   90.00
_cell.angle_beta   90.00
_cell.angle_gamma   90.00
#
_symmetry.space_group_name_H-M   'P 1'
#
loop_
_entity.id
_entity.type
_entity.pdbx_description
1 polymer ?
#
loop_
_entity_poly.entity_id
_entity_poly.type
_entity_poly.pdbx_seq_one_letter_code
_entity_poly.pdbx_strand_id
1 'polypeptide(L)' 'MAKRLVIIGGGAAGPSSAAEAKRRNKSLQVTMIESGDFVSYAA' A
#
# COMPACT_ATOMS: atom_id res chain seq x y z
N MET A 1 -13.20 -6.09 -14.61
CA MET A 1 -12.46 -6.61 -13.44
C MET A 1 -11.72 -5.46 -12.77
N ALA A 2 -11.64 -5.43 -11.43
CA ALA A 2 -10.85 -4.43 -10.72
C ALA A 2 -9.35 -4.65 -10.95
N LYS A 3 -8.59 -3.58 -11.23
CA LYS A 3 -7.12 -3.65 -11.30
C LYS A 3 -6.56 -3.98 -9.91
N ARG A 4 -5.45 -4.70 -9.88
CA ARG A 4 -4.73 -5.09 -8.66
C ARG A 4 -3.38 -4.37 -8.61
N LEU A 5 -3.05 -3.80 -7.46
CA LEU A 5 -1.78 -3.15 -7.16
C LEU A 5 -1.12 -3.89 -5.99
N VAL A 6 0.12 -4.33 -6.20
CA VAL A 6 0.96 -4.91 -5.14
C VAL A 6 2.06 -3.92 -4.82
N ILE A 7 2.22 -3.61 -3.53
CA ILE A 7 3.26 -2.73 -3.00
C ILE A 7 4.21 -3.58 -2.17
N ILE A 8 5.52 -3.46 -2.44
CA ILE A 8 6.57 -4.15 -1.68
C ILE A 8 7.26 -3.12 -0.79
N GLY A 9 7.19 -3.33 0.52
CA GLY A 9 7.65 -2.41 1.56
C GLY A 9 6.49 -1.67 2.24
N GLY A 10 6.47 -1.72 3.57
CA GLY A 10 5.52 -1.11 4.48
C GLY A 10 6.07 0.06 5.30
N GLY A 11 7.29 0.51 5.04
CA GLY A 11 7.83 1.79 5.55
C GLY A 11 7.07 3.00 5.01
N ALA A 12 7.50 4.24 5.31
CA ALA A 12 6.72 5.47 5.06
C ALA A 12 6.10 5.62 3.64
N ALA A 13 6.79 5.15 2.60
CA ALA A 13 6.29 5.22 1.22
C ALA A 13 5.11 4.26 0.95
N GLY A 14 5.10 3.07 1.56
CA GLY A 14 4.09 2.03 1.28
C GLY A 14 2.65 2.47 1.59
N PRO A 15 2.33 2.85 2.84
CA PRO A 15 1.02 3.37 3.20
C PRO A 15 0.65 4.65 2.42
N SER A 16 1.62 5.53 2.16
CA SER A 16 1.42 6.76 1.38
C SER A 16 0.95 6.45 -0.05
N SER A 17 1.64 5.52 -0.72
CA SER A 17 1.27 5.05 -2.07
C SER A 17 -0.07 4.32 -2.07
N ALA A 18 -0.33 3.46 -1.07
CA ALA A 18 -1.60 2.73 -0.95
C ALA A 18 -2.80 3.68 -0.78
N ALA A 19 -2.66 4.68 0.10
CA ALA A 19 -3.69 5.67 0.36
C ALA A 19 -3.99 6.50 -0.91
N GLU A 20 -2.96 6.99 -1.58
CA GLU A 20 -3.13 7.79 -2.79
C GLU A 20 -3.76 6.98 -3.94
N ALA A 21 -3.33 5.73 -4.11
CA ALA A 21 -3.90 4.82 -5.11
C ALA A 21 -5.40 4.58 -4.88
N LYS A 22 -5.81 4.39 -3.61
CA LYS A 22 -7.22 4.25 -3.23
C LYS A 22 -8.03 5.54 -3.39
N ARG A 23 -7.45 6.72 -3.13
CA ARG A 23 -8.12 8.02 -3.39
C ARG A 23 -8.44 8.19 -4.88
N ARG A 24 -7.49 7.85 -5.75
CA ARG A 24 -7.64 7.94 -7.21
C ARG A 24 -8.58 6.89 -7.79
N ASN A 25 -8.58 5.69 -7.21
CA ASN A 25 -9.47 4.63 -7.65
C ASN A 25 -9.94 3.78 -6.45
N LYS A 26 -11.15 4.08 -5.97
CA LYS A 26 -11.75 3.35 -4.84
C LYS A 26 -11.95 1.86 -5.12
N SER A 27 -12.12 1.48 -6.40
CA SER A 27 -12.29 0.08 -6.83
C SER A 27 -10.96 -0.70 -6.91
N LEU A 28 -9.81 -0.03 -6.85
CA LEU A 28 -8.51 -0.66 -6.90
C LEU A 28 -8.32 -1.60 -5.71
N GLN A 29 -7.91 -2.84 -5.97
CA GLN A 29 -7.50 -3.76 -4.90
C GLN A 29 -6.01 -3.56 -4.64
N VAL A 30 -5.67 -3.21 -3.40
CA VAL A 30 -4.29 -2.89 -3.00
C VAL A 30 -3.86 -3.89 -1.94
N THR A 31 -2.72 -4.53 -2.16
CA THR A 31 -2.07 -5.43 -1.20
C THR A 31 -0.65 -4.92 -0.97
N MET A 32 -0.26 -4.79 0.29
CA MET A 32 1.09 -4.39 0.67
C MET A 32 1.76 -5.54 1.40
N ILE A 33 3.03 -5.80 1.07
CA ILE A 33 3.83 -6.87 1.66
C ILE A 33 5.05 -6.22 2.30
N GLU A 34 5.20 -6.40 3.61
CA GLU A 34 6.35 -5.98 4.40
C GLU A 34 7.06 -7.23 4.94
N SER A 35 8.39 -7.15 5.03
CA SER A 35 9.26 -8.19 5.56
C SER A 35 9.27 -8.25 7.09
N GLY A 36 9.13 -7.10 7.75
CA GLY A 36 9.08 -7.00 9.20
C GLY A 36 7.67 -7.15 9.78
N ASP A 37 7.60 -7.15 11.10
CA ASP A 37 6.34 -7.37 11.85
C ASP A 37 5.41 -6.14 11.85
N PHE A 38 5.94 -4.96 11.49
CA PHE A 38 5.23 -3.68 11.56
C PHE A 38 5.20 -2.96 10.21
N VAL A 39 4.06 -2.36 9.92
CA VAL A 39 3.86 -1.44 8.79
C VAL A 39 3.58 -0.04 9.30
N SER A 40 3.80 0.96 8.45
CA SER A 40 3.47 2.35 8.74
C SER A 40 4.17 2.90 9.99
N TYR A 41 5.42 2.49 10.21
CA TYR A 41 6.26 3.05 11.26
C TYR A 41 7.12 4.20 10.71
N ALA A 42 7.44 5.15 11.59
CA ALA A 42 8.51 6.11 11.38
C ALA A 42 9.77 5.54 12.05
N ALA A 43 10.91 5.61 11.37
CA ALA A 43 12.22 5.41 12.00
C ALA A 43 12.59 6.64 12.83
#